data_AF-A0A3P3DN90-F1
#
_entry.id   AF-A0A3P3DN90-F1
#
_cell.length_a   1.000
_cell.length_b   1.000
_cell.length_c   1.000
_cell.angle_alpha   90.00
_cell.angle_beta   90.00
_cell.angle_gamma   90.00
#
_symmetry.space_group_name_H-M   'P 1'
#
loop_
_entity.id
_entity.type
_entity.pdbx_description
1 polymer ?
#
loop_
_entity_poly.entity_id
_entity_poly.type
_entity_poly.pdbx_seq_one_letter_code
_entity_poly.pdbx_strand_id
1 'polypeptide(L)' 'AAYNYARRLKTLNGLTPYEYICKIRTSEPGRFILDPIHQMPGLNT' A
#
# COMPACT_ATOMS: atom_id res chain seq x y z
N ALA A 1 -9.23 13.44 -12.14
CA ALA A 1 -7.90 13.42 -11.50
C ALA A 1 -7.22 12.05 -11.65
N ALA A 2 -6.88 11.64 -12.88
CA ALA A 2 -6.29 10.31 -13.17
C ALA A 2 -4.79 10.35 -13.51
N TYR A 3 -4.24 11.53 -13.80
CA TYR A 3 -2.93 11.68 -14.45
C TYR A 3 -1.71 11.71 -13.51
N ASN A 4 -1.92 11.67 -12.19
CA ASN A 4 -0.85 11.83 -11.20
C ASN A 4 -0.31 10.50 -10.62
N TYR A 5 -0.77 9.34 -11.10
CA TYR A 5 -0.31 8.03 -10.60
C TYR A 5 0.96 7.49 -11.29
N ALA A 6 1.38 8.08 -12.40
CA ALA A 6 2.54 7.61 -13.17
C ALA A 6 3.86 7.60 -12.36
N ARG A 7 4.01 8.52 -11.39
CA ARG A 7 5.19 8.57 -10.51
C ARG A 7 5.29 7.35 -9.57
N ARG A 8 4.15 6.78 -9.16
CA ARG A 8 4.07 5.56 -8.33
C ARG A 8 4.26 4.27 -9.14
N LEU A 9 4.01 4.30 -10.45
CA LEU A 9 4.25 3.14 -11.32
C LEU A 9 5.74 2.91 -11.58
N LYS A 10 6.57 3.97 -11.63
CA LYS A 10 8.04 3.82 -11.77
C LYS A 10 8.67 3.03 -10.62
N THR A 11 8.11 3.11 -9.43
CA THR A 11 8.60 2.39 -8.23
C THR A 11 8.28 0.90 -8.21
N LEU A 12 7.48 0.39 -9.14
CA LEU A 12 7.17 -1.04 -9.21
C LEU A 12 8.27 -1.86 -9.92
N ASN A 13 9.35 -1.23 -10.40
CA ASN A 13 10.46 -1.89 -11.12
C ASN A 13 10.00 -2.75 -12.30
N GLY A 14 8.99 -2.28 -13.05
CA GLY A 14 8.42 -3.02 -14.18
C GLY A 14 7.40 -4.09 -13.80
N LEU A 15 7.10 -4.27 -12.51
CA LEU A 15 6.03 -5.15 -12.05
C LEU A 15 4.66 -4.50 -12.29
N THR A 16 3.70 -5.33 -12.66
CA THR A 16 2.29 -4.94 -12.58
C THR A 16 1.92 -4.69 -11.10
N PRO A 17 0.89 -3.87 -10.84
CA PRO A 17 0.43 -3.63 -9.47
C PRO A 17 0.14 -4.93 -8.69
N TYR A 18 -0.44 -5.92 -9.37
CA TYR A 18 -0.75 -7.22 -8.77
C TYR A 18 0.51 -7.97 -8.34
N GLU A 19 1.51 -8.08 -9.23
CA GLU A 19 2.78 -8.77 -8.94
C GLU A 19 3.55 -8.10 -7.81
N TYR A 20 3.55 -6.77 -7.77
CA TYR A 20 4.16 -6.03 -6.67
C TYR A 20 3.50 -6.38 -5.32
N ILE A 21 2.17 -6.39 -5.27
CA ILE A 21 1.42 -6.74 -4.04
C ILE A 21 1.74 -8.18 -3.62
N CYS A 22 1.72 -9.13 -4.54
CA CYS A 22 2.06 -10.53 -4.25
C CYS A 22 3.48 -10.66 -3.69
N LYS A 23 4.46 -9.96 -4.28
CA LYS A 23 5.86 -9.97 -3.84
C LYS A 23 6.04 -9.36 -2.44
N ILE A 24 5.44 -8.20 -2.17
CA ILE A 24 5.54 -7.55 -0.86
C ILE A 24 4.80 -8.36 0.20
N ARG A 25 3.67 -8.98 -0.14
CA ARG A 25 2.90 -9.82 0.80
C ARG A 25 3.70 -11.03 1.29
N THR A 26 4.53 -11.63 0.44
CA THR A 26 5.40 -12.75 0.82
C THR A 26 6.70 -12.30 1.47
N SER A 27 7.30 -11.20 1.00
CA SER A 27 8.62 -10.74 1.45
C SER A 27 8.57 -9.89 2.72
N GLU A 28 7.49 -9.11 2.89
CA GLU A 28 7.33 -8.13 3.98
C GLU A 28 5.86 -8.12 4.47
N PRO A 29 5.34 -9.23 5.04
CA PRO A 29 3.95 -9.30 5.51
C PRO A 29 3.64 -8.23 6.57
N GLY A 30 4.65 -7.82 7.35
CA GLY A 30 4.55 -6.77 8.37
C GLY A 30 4.16 -5.38 7.84
N ARG A 31 4.40 -5.08 6.56
CA ARG A 31 3.98 -3.80 5.95
C ARG A 31 2.45 -3.65 5.85
N PHE A 32 1.72 -4.76 5.90
CA PHE A 32 0.27 -4.78 5.87
C PHE A 32 -0.36 -4.95 7.25
N ILE A 33 0.46 -5.08 8.30
CA ILE A 33 -0.03 -5.04 9.69
C ILE A 33 -0.26 -3.57 10.00
N LEU A 34 -1.55 -3.17 10.01
CA LEU A 34 -1.93 -1.85 10.46
C LEU A 34 -1.71 -1.77 11.97
N ASP A 35 -0.92 -0.80 12.42
CA ASP A 35 -0.82 -0.49 13.84
C ASP A 35 -2.22 -0.08 14.35
N PRO A 36 -2.83 -0.85 15.27
CA PRO A 36 -4.21 -0.61 15.73
C PRO A 36 -4.41 0.80 16.32
N ILE A 37 -3.33 1.40 16.80
CA ILE A 37 -3.27 2.73 17.41
C ILE A 37 -3.66 3.84 16.43
N HIS A 38 -3.38 3.64 15.13
CA HIS A 38 -3.66 4.62 14.08
C HIS A 38 -5.08 4.52 13.50
N GLN A 39 -5.82 3.48 13.90
CA GLN A 39 -7.16 3.14 13.40
C GLN A 39 -8.22 3.22 14.51
N MET A 40 -7.97 3.99 15.58
CA MET A 40 -9.05 4.39 16.47
C MET A 40 -9.69 5.67 15.92
N PRO A 41 -10.70 5.60 15.02
CA PRO A 41 -11.52 6.77 14.78
C PRO A 41 -12.14 7.12 16.13
N GLY A 42 -11.77 8.28 16.66
CA GLY A 42 -12.37 8.78 17.89
C GLY A 42 -13.90 8.77 17.77
N LEU A 43 -14.58 8.79 18.91
CA LEU A 43 -16.04 8.87 18.92
C LEU A 43 -16.45 10.18 18.21
N ASN A 44 -17.07 10.06 17.05
CA ASN A 44 -17.63 11.21 16.34
C ASN A 44 -18.79 11.75 17.18
N THR A 45 -18.54 12.83 17.94
CA THR A 45 -19.60 13.68 18.47
C THR A 45 -19.87 14.79 17.47
#